data_AF-A0A8J3Q2H4-F1
#
_entry.id   AF-A0A8J3Q2H4-F1
#
_cell.length_a   1.000
_cell.length_b   1.000
_cell.length_c   1.000
_cell.angle_alpha   90.00
_cell.angle_beta   90.00
_cell.angle_gamma   90.00
#
_symmetry.space_group_name_H-M   'P 1'
#
loop_
_entity.id
_entity.type
_entity.pdbx_description
1 polymer ?
#
loop_
_entity_poly.entity_id
_entity_poly.type
_entity_poly.pdbx_seq_one_letter_code
_entity_poly.pdbx_strand_id
1 'polypeptide(L)'
;MTTQWAITTAGNRLTLNAERRGEIAFTVTHEGPASDLAVFGVVPSAGTDPSWFTVTDPIRNVPSGGSVSYLVEVAVPANAPPGHYSVAGRVYSANLAPEETSKTSNSVVFDLVAPAPVVPPPPPPPPPPPPPPPPPPRKRRWPIVVAVAIAAVFALIIGLAAISALFGEGETDVTTIIEDDATIIEAEDQQIVTDPGAVAEVREPFSDKASGGKYILFQADYRGPAMSLKFDIPESGRYIISTKRSRGPDHGNVVLSIDWKQLGGEFKGFDHFEEITDWQTDGSLYLEQGQHTFGLTMRGKSPDSCCYRAGIDAIKIEKE
;
A
#
# COMPACT_ATOMS: atom_id res chain seq x y z
N MET A 1 -8.47 26.84 33.76
CA MET A 1 -8.25 25.44 33.34
C MET A 1 -6.99 25.43 32.51
N THR A 2 -5.91 24.86 33.03
CA THR A 2 -4.66 24.68 32.27
C THR A 2 -4.85 23.49 31.36
N THR A 3 -4.82 23.74 30.06
CA THR A 3 -4.81 22.70 29.03
C THR A 3 -3.58 21.83 29.21
N GLN A 4 -3.76 20.51 29.30
CA GLN A 4 -2.69 19.55 29.63
C GLN A 4 -1.77 19.20 28.45
N TRP A 5 -1.94 19.84 27.30
CA TRP A 5 -1.17 19.55 26.10
C TRP A 5 -0.36 20.77 25.68
N ALA A 6 0.89 20.52 25.32
CA ALA A 6 1.71 21.46 24.55
C ALA A 6 2.07 20.82 23.21
N ILE A 7 2.12 21.65 22.16
CA ILE A 7 2.44 21.19 20.81
C ILE A 7 3.41 22.19 20.18
N THR A 8 4.53 21.67 19.70
CA THR A 8 5.58 22.44 19.05
C THR A 8 5.95 21.79 17.72
N THR A 9 6.64 22.54 16.86
CA THR A 9 7.16 22.04 15.59
C THR A 9 8.60 22.51 15.47
N ALA A 10 9.44 21.71 14.79
CA ALA A 10 10.87 22.01 14.64
C ALA A 10 11.13 23.26 13.79
N GLY A 11 10.20 23.65 12.92
CA GLY A 11 10.33 24.81 12.06
C GLY A 11 8.99 25.38 11.63
N ASN A 12 9.00 26.61 11.14
CA ASN A 12 7.81 27.32 10.66
C ASN A 12 7.67 27.32 9.13
N ARG A 13 8.60 26.68 8.41
CA ARG A 13 8.58 26.57 6.96
C ARG A 13 8.98 25.16 6.52
N LEU A 14 8.25 24.63 5.55
CA LEU A 14 8.55 23.38 4.86
C LEU A 14 8.92 23.68 3.41
N THR A 15 10.01 23.08 2.94
CA THR A 15 10.38 23.06 1.53
C THR A 15 9.94 21.72 0.94
N LEU A 16 9.12 21.76 -0.11
CA LEU A 16 8.73 20.55 -0.84
C LEU A 16 9.80 20.19 -1.88
N ASN A 17 9.94 18.90 -2.16
CA ASN A 17 10.81 18.39 -3.21
C ASN A 17 10.19 18.61 -4.62
N ALA A 18 10.88 18.13 -5.67
CA ALA A 18 10.44 18.27 -7.06
C ALA A 18 9.09 17.57 -7.32
N GLU A 19 8.79 16.51 -6.56
CA GLU A 19 7.54 15.75 -6.59
C GLU A 19 6.43 16.39 -5.74
N ARG A 20 6.65 17.60 -5.20
CA ARG A 20 5.75 18.33 -4.29
C ARG A 20 5.42 17.56 -2.99
N ARG A 21 6.41 16.85 -2.46
CA ARG A 21 6.33 16.09 -1.21
C ARG A 21 7.29 16.64 -0.14
N GLY A 22 6.95 16.43 1.12
CA GLY A 22 7.79 16.78 2.27
C GLY A 22 7.23 16.21 3.57
N GLU A 23 7.95 16.43 4.67
CA GLU A 23 7.57 15.92 5.99
C GLU A 23 7.67 17.01 7.06
N ILE A 24 6.74 17.00 8.01
CA ILE A 24 6.71 17.92 9.15
C ILE A 24 6.67 17.09 10.43
N ALA A 25 7.59 17.37 11.35
CA ALA A 25 7.55 16.81 12.70
C ALA A 25 6.88 17.78 13.68
N PHE A 26 5.91 17.27 14.44
CA PHE A 26 5.30 17.96 15.57
C PHE A 26 5.59 17.20 16.86
N THR A 27 6.13 17.90 17.85
CA THR A 27 6.33 17.35 19.20
C THR A 27 5.15 17.71 20.07
N VAL A 28 4.46 16.69 20.58
CA VAL A 28 3.36 16.81 21.55
C VAL A 28 3.89 16.43 22.92
N THR A 29 3.65 17.29 23.90
CA THR A 29 4.01 17.08 25.31
C THR A 29 2.74 17.00 26.16
N HIS A 30 2.68 16.00 27.05
CA HIS A 30 1.62 15.90 28.04
C HIS A 30 2.09 16.47 29.38
N GLU A 31 1.46 17.54 29.83
CA GLU A 31 1.74 18.22 31.10
C GLU A 31 0.80 17.78 32.24
N GLY A 32 -0.11 16.85 31.96
CA GLY A 32 -1.02 16.30 32.96
C GLY A 32 -0.34 15.31 33.90
N PRO A 33 -0.96 15.03 35.07
CA PRO A 33 -0.36 14.22 36.13
C PRO A 33 -0.35 12.71 35.83
N ALA A 34 -1.16 12.23 34.89
CA ALA A 34 -1.27 10.81 34.50
C ALA A 34 -1.05 10.66 32.99
N SER A 35 -0.69 9.48 32.51
CA SER A 35 -0.60 9.21 31.07
C SER A 35 -1.97 9.39 30.40
N ASP A 36 -1.97 9.82 29.14
CA ASP A 36 -3.20 9.99 28.36
C ASP A 36 -2.99 9.62 26.87
N LEU A 37 -4.08 9.30 26.20
CA LEU A 37 -4.09 8.95 24.78
C LEU A 37 -4.31 10.23 23.96
N ALA A 38 -3.25 10.72 23.32
CA ALA A 38 -3.29 11.88 22.46
C ALA A 38 -3.84 11.50 21.08
N VAL A 39 -4.80 12.29 20.57
CA VAL A 39 -5.24 12.24 19.17
C VAL A 39 -4.67 13.46 18.46
N PHE A 40 -3.84 13.22 17.46
CA PHE A 40 -3.21 14.23 16.63
C PHE A 40 -3.90 14.32 15.27
N GLY A 41 -4.05 15.55 14.78
CA GLY A 41 -4.48 15.82 13.42
C GLY A 41 -3.89 17.13 12.92
N VAL A 42 -4.19 17.46 11.66
CA VAL A 42 -3.79 18.73 11.06
C VAL A 42 -4.97 19.67 10.90
N VAL A 43 -4.67 20.97 10.92
CA VAL A 43 -5.60 22.07 10.64
C VAL A 43 -5.02 22.86 9.48
N PRO A 44 -5.42 22.55 8.24
CA PRO A 44 -5.02 23.31 7.06
C PRO A 44 -5.60 24.73 7.09
N SER A 45 -4.87 25.71 6.55
CA SER A 45 -5.41 27.06 6.34
C SER A 45 -6.31 27.13 5.11
N ALA A 46 -7.02 28.25 4.94
CA ALA A 46 -7.89 28.48 3.80
C ALA A 46 -7.14 28.28 2.47
N GLY A 47 -7.73 27.51 1.56
CA GLY A 47 -7.13 27.15 0.27
C GLY A 47 -6.26 25.90 0.29
N THR A 48 -5.94 25.37 1.46
CA THR A 48 -5.17 24.11 1.62
C THR A 48 -6.12 22.93 1.76
N ASP A 49 -6.00 21.91 0.90
CA ASP A 49 -6.83 20.72 0.99
C ASP A 49 -6.35 19.79 2.11
N PRO A 50 -7.22 19.32 3.03
CA PRO A 50 -6.86 18.32 4.03
C PRO A 50 -6.29 17.02 3.44
N SER A 51 -6.65 16.65 2.20
CA SER A 51 -6.18 15.43 1.55
C SER A 51 -4.68 15.45 1.22
N TRP A 52 -4.01 16.59 1.36
CA TRP A 52 -2.57 16.71 1.12
C TRP A 52 -1.73 16.20 2.29
N PHE A 53 -2.35 15.83 3.41
CA PHE A 53 -1.65 15.50 4.65
C PHE A 53 -1.99 14.10 5.13
N THR A 54 -0.96 13.34 5.46
CA THR A 54 -1.08 12.04 6.11
C THR A 54 -0.35 12.11 7.45
N VAL A 55 -1.04 11.78 8.53
CA VAL A 55 -0.44 11.69 9.87
C VAL A 55 -0.11 10.22 10.15
N THR A 56 1.16 9.90 10.36
CA THR A 56 1.58 8.54 10.71
C THR A 56 1.30 8.26 12.18
N ASP A 57 0.49 7.22 12.44
CA ASP A 57 0.10 6.80 13.80
C ASP A 57 -0.48 7.98 14.61
N PRO A 58 -1.68 8.49 14.24
CA PRO A 58 -2.26 9.72 14.76
C PRO A 58 -2.76 9.62 16.21
N ILE A 59 -2.76 8.43 16.81
CA ILE A 59 -3.24 8.22 18.17
C ILE A 59 -2.13 7.55 18.97
N ARG A 60 -1.57 8.24 19.98
CA ARG A 60 -0.48 7.68 20.79
C ARG A 60 -0.66 7.91 22.27
N ASN A 61 -0.24 6.93 23.06
CA ASN A 61 -0.14 7.09 24.50
C ASN A 61 1.05 7.99 24.83
N VAL A 62 0.80 9.06 25.58
CA VAL A 62 1.83 10.00 26.03
C VAL A 62 1.91 9.91 27.55
N PRO A 63 3.06 9.48 28.11
CA PRO A 63 3.25 9.44 29.55
C PRO A 63 3.09 10.82 30.20
N SER A 64 2.76 10.84 31.49
CA SER A 64 2.81 12.05 32.33
C SER A 64 4.19 12.73 32.23
N GLY A 65 4.21 14.02 31.87
CA GLY A 65 5.44 14.79 31.61
C GLY A 65 6.23 14.37 30.36
N GLY A 66 5.70 13.41 29.58
CA GLY A 66 6.34 12.83 28.41
C GLY A 66 6.09 13.64 27.14
N SER A 67 6.87 13.33 26.09
CA SER A 67 6.71 13.90 24.76
C SER A 67 6.80 12.82 23.67
N VAL A 68 6.02 12.99 22.61
CA VAL A 68 6.04 12.14 21.41
C VAL A 68 6.11 12.99 20.15
N SER A 69 6.75 12.48 19.11
CA SER A 69 6.84 13.15 17.79
C SER A 69 5.86 12.53 16.81
N TYR A 70 5.00 13.35 16.21
CA TYR A 70 4.11 12.99 15.11
C TYR A 70 4.73 13.44 13.79
N LEU A 71 4.86 12.51 12.85
CA LEU A 71 5.30 12.80 11.49
C LEU A 71 4.06 13.03 10.62
N VAL A 72 4.06 14.15 9.90
CA VAL A 72 3.03 14.52 8.94
C VAL A 72 3.68 14.53 7.56
N GLU A 73 3.29 13.59 6.72
CA GLU A 73 3.65 13.61 5.31
C GLU A 73 2.78 14.64 4.59
N VAL A 74 3.41 15.42 3.72
CA VAL A 74 2.77 16.41 2.87
C VAL A 74 2.94 15.95 1.43
N ALA A 75 1.84 15.76 0.71
CA ALA A 75 1.82 15.36 -0.69
C ALA A 75 0.83 16.23 -1.46
N VAL A 76 1.34 17.24 -2.16
CA VAL A 76 0.51 18.20 -2.88
C VAL A 76 0.32 17.75 -4.33
N PRO A 77 -0.91 17.65 -4.85
CA PRO A 77 -1.15 17.18 -6.21
C PRO A 77 -0.65 18.18 -7.26
N ALA A 78 -0.33 17.68 -8.45
CA ALA A 78 0.24 18.48 -9.53
C ALA A 78 -0.70 19.60 -10.03
N ASN A 79 -2.02 19.41 -9.89
CA ASN A 79 -3.04 20.38 -10.26
C ASN A 79 -3.29 21.46 -9.20
N ALA A 80 -2.69 21.37 -8.01
CA ALA A 80 -2.81 22.41 -7.00
C ALA A 80 -2.25 23.75 -7.53
N PRO A 81 -2.98 24.86 -7.38
CA PRO A 81 -2.55 26.14 -7.91
C PRO A 81 -1.28 26.64 -7.19
N PRO A 82 -0.40 27.38 -7.87
CA PRO A 82 0.72 28.06 -7.21
C PRO A 82 0.22 29.01 -6.12
N GLY A 83 0.91 29.08 -4.98
CA GLY A 83 0.46 29.88 -3.85
C GLY A 83 1.20 29.60 -2.55
N HIS A 84 0.78 30.31 -1.49
CA HIS A 84 1.26 30.14 -0.13
C HIS A 84 0.23 29.33 0.67
N TYR A 85 0.67 28.21 1.23
CA TYR A 85 -0.18 27.30 2.00
C TYR A 85 0.38 27.13 3.39
N SER A 86 -0.49 26.76 4.34
CA SER A 86 -0.02 26.49 5.69
C SER A 86 -0.84 25.44 6.40
N VAL A 87 -0.21 24.78 7.36
CA VAL A 87 -0.84 23.74 8.19
C VAL A 87 -0.38 23.88 9.64
N ALA A 88 -1.30 23.73 10.58
CA ALA A 88 -0.97 23.60 11.99
C ALA A 88 -1.29 22.19 12.48
N GLY A 89 -0.54 21.69 13.46
CA GLY A 89 -0.90 20.49 14.19
C GLY A 89 -1.96 20.79 15.24
N ARG A 90 -2.84 19.84 15.54
CA ARG A 90 -3.82 19.90 16.62
C ARG A 90 -3.79 18.60 17.41
N VAL A 91 -3.73 18.72 18.73
CA VAL A 91 -3.81 17.60 19.66
C VAL A 91 -4.99 17.78 20.61
N TYR A 92 -5.61 16.67 21.02
CA TYR A 92 -6.60 16.61 22.10
C TYR A 92 -6.56 15.23 22.76
N SER A 93 -7.20 15.10 23.93
CA SER A 93 -7.32 13.81 24.62
C SER A 93 -8.38 12.93 23.93
N ALA A 94 -8.10 11.63 23.75
CA ALA A 94 -9.11 10.67 23.32
C ALA A 94 -10.16 10.37 24.41
N ASN A 95 -9.82 10.62 25.67
CA ASN A 95 -10.62 10.24 26.83
C ASN A 95 -11.49 11.38 27.38
N LEU A 96 -11.23 12.61 26.95
CA LEU A 96 -11.94 13.81 27.39
C LEU A 96 -12.52 14.55 26.18
N ALA A 97 -13.45 15.45 26.46
CA ALA A 97 -14.09 16.25 25.43
C ALA A 97 -13.05 17.11 24.67
N PRO A 98 -13.02 17.08 23.32
CA PRO A 98 -12.04 17.83 22.54
C PRO A 98 -12.07 19.35 22.81
N GLU A 99 -13.24 19.92 23.07
CA GLU A 99 -13.42 21.34 23.36
C GLU A 99 -12.74 21.79 24.67
N GLU A 100 -12.46 20.88 25.60
CA GLU A 100 -11.77 21.16 26.86
C GLU A 100 -10.26 20.98 26.75
N THR A 101 -9.81 20.09 25.86
CA THR A 101 -8.42 19.64 25.81
C THR A 101 -7.66 20.04 24.55
N SER A 102 -8.35 20.58 23.54
CA SER A 102 -7.69 20.85 22.25
C SER A 102 -6.62 21.94 22.34
N LYS A 103 -5.48 21.64 21.71
CA LYS A 103 -4.41 22.59 21.44
C LYS A 103 -3.94 22.54 20.01
N THR A 104 -3.62 23.71 19.49
CA THR A 104 -3.13 23.91 18.13
C THR A 104 -1.73 24.52 18.18
N SER A 105 -0.85 24.06 17.31
CA SER A 105 0.51 24.59 17.19
C SER A 105 0.54 25.90 16.43
N ASN A 106 1.74 26.46 16.31
CA ASN A 106 2.05 27.41 15.24
C ASN A 106 1.85 26.75 13.86
N SER A 107 1.58 27.58 12.85
CA SER A 107 1.46 27.12 11.46
C SER A 107 2.84 26.95 10.82
N VAL A 108 2.96 25.91 9.99
CA VAL A 108 4.08 25.66 9.10
C VAL A 108 3.67 26.06 7.69
N VAL A 109 4.47 26.90 7.04
CA VAL A 109 4.18 27.46 5.71
C VAL A 109 4.97 26.71 4.63
N PHE A 110 4.37 26.47 3.47
CA PHE A 110 5.07 25.99 2.28
C PHE A 110 4.56 26.70 1.03
N ASP A 111 5.44 26.86 0.05
CA ASP A 111 5.15 27.57 -1.20
C ASP A 111 5.07 26.60 -2.37
N LEU A 112 4.07 26.78 -3.22
CA LEU A 112 3.99 26.13 -4.53
C LEU A 112 4.37 27.14 -5.60
N VAL A 113 5.48 26.88 -6.28
CA VAL A 113 5.92 27.69 -7.43
C VAL A 113 5.22 27.21 -8.69
N ALA A 114 4.85 28.14 -9.57
CA ALA A 114 4.34 27.80 -10.88
C ALA A 114 5.41 27.03 -11.69
N PRO A 115 5.05 25.92 -12.37
CA PRO A 115 5.97 25.30 -13.30
C PRO A 115 6.39 26.32 -14.36
N ALA A 116 7.67 26.38 -14.67
CA ALA A 116 8.19 27.30 -15.68
C ALA A 116 7.46 27.05 -17.02
N PRO A 117 7.10 28.11 -17.77
CA PRO A 117 6.51 27.93 -19.09
C PRO A 117 7.49 27.14 -19.96
N VAL A 118 7.02 26.03 -20.53
CA VAL A 118 7.81 25.22 -21.45
C VAL A 118 8.07 26.07 -22.69
N VAL A 119 9.32 26.53 -22.86
CA VAL A 119 9.72 27.20 -24.09
C VAL A 119 9.59 26.16 -25.21
N PRO A 120 8.83 26.43 -26.29
CA PRO A 120 8.74 25.48 -27.39
C PRO A 120 10.15 25.16 -27.90
N PRO A 121 10.45 23.89 -28.20
CA PRO A 121 11.76 23.53 -28.72
C PRO A 121 12.05 24.36 -29.99
N PRO A 122 13.30 24.81 -30.20
CA PRO A 122 13.66 25.51 -31.42
C PRO A 122 13.30 24.64 -32.63
N PRO A 123 12.87 25.24 -33.75
CA PRO A 123 12.57 24.50 -34.96
C PRO A 123 13.76 23.61 -35.34
N PRO A 124 13.52 22.38 -35.84
CA PRO A 124 14.60 21.50 -36.24
C PRO A 124 15.50 22.20 -37.27
N PRO A 125 16.82 22.00 -37.20
CA PRO A 125 17.72 22.54 -38.23
C PRO A 125 17.30 22.01 -39.61
N PRO A 126 17.53 22.78 -40.69
CA PRO A 126 17.25 22.32 -42.04
C PRO A 126 17.97 20.99 -42.29
N PRO A 127 17.36 20.06 -43.06
CA PRO A 127 17.97 18.79 -43.37
C PRO A 127 19.35 19.02 -44.03
N PRO A 128 20.37 18.23 -43.67
CA PRO A 128 21.66 18.31 -44.32
C PRO A 128 21.51 18.03 -45.83
N PRO A 129 22.36 18.63 -46.68
CA PRO A 129 22.36 18.31 -48.10
C PRO A 129 22.53 16.80 -48.30
N PRO A 130 21.89 16.24 -49.35
CA PRO A 130 21.96 14.81 -49.61
C PRO A 130 23.43 14.37 -49.74
N PRO A 131 23.83 13.24 -49.13
CA PRO A 131 25.17 12.74 -49.25
C PRO A 131 25.50 12.47 -50.73
N PRO A 132 26.76 12.64 -51.14
CA PRO A 132 27.20 12.26 -52.48
C PRO A 132 26.87 10.78 -52.74
N PRO A 133 26.54 10.42 -53.99
CA PRO A 133 26.17 9.06 -54.33
C PRO A 133 27.28 8.08 -53.92
N PRO A 134 26.91 6.93 -53.32
CA PRO A 134 27.90 5.96 -52.87
C PRO A 134 28.72 5.41 -54.05
N PRO A 135 30.01 5.13 -53.85
CA PRO A 135 30.84 4.48 -54.86
C PRO A 135 30.28 3.09 -55.21
N PRO A 136 30.47 2.61 -56.45
CA PRO A 136 29.91 1.35 -56.92
C PRO A 136 30.40 0.16 -56.06
N PRO A 137 29.54 -0.82 -55.77
CA PRO A 137 29.89 -1.93 -54.89
C PRO A 137 30.99 -2.80 -55.49
N ARG A 138 32.07 -2.99 -54.72
CA ARG A 138 33.09 -4.01 -55.01
C ARG A 138 32.53 -5.40 -54.70
N LYS A 139 32.34 -6.22 -55.73
CA LYS A 139 32.06 -7.66 -55.61
C LYS A 139 33.17 -8.34 -54.81
N ARG A 140 32.89 -8.74 -53.58
CA ARG A 140 33.77 -9.61 -52.78
C ARG A 140 33.05 -10.94 -52.54
N ARG A 141 33.69 -12.01 -53.01
CA ARG A 141 33.22 -13.39 -53.00
C ARG A 141 33.29 -13.95 -51.57
N TRP A 142 32.17 -14.40 -51.03
CA TRP A 142 32.04 -15.14 -49.78
C TRP A 142 31.28 -16.43 -50.08
N PRO A 143 31.94 -17.59 -50.02
CA PRO A 143 31.32 -18.66 -49.25
C PRO A 143 32.38 -19.42 -48.43
N ILE A 144 32.14 -19.65 -47.14
CA ILE A 144 32.61 -20.82 -46.34
C ILE A 144 32.19 -20.71 -44.86
N VAL A 145 31.88 -19.53 -44.31
CA VAL A 145 31.73 -19.39 -42.83
C VAL A 145 30.38 -19.87 -42.24
N VAL A 146 29.34 -20.11 -43.06
CA VAL A 146 27.99 -20.43 -42.54
C VAL A 146 27.83 -21.89 -42.06
N ALA A 147 28.71 -22.82 -42.45
CA ALA A 147 28.54 -24.25 -42.15
C ALA A 147 28.99 -24.71 -40.75
N VAL A 148 29.80 -23.92 -40.03
CA VAL A 148 30.37 -24.36 -38.73
C VAL A 148 29.50 -23.93 -37.53
N ALA A 149 28.68 -22.88 -37.67
CA ALA A 149 27.86 -22.38 -36.56
C ALA A 149 26.63 -23.25 -36.24
N ILE A 150 26.13 -24.03 -37.20
CA ILE A 150 24.92 -24.86 -37.00
C ILE A 150 25.24 -26.17 -36.25
N ALA A 151 26.46 -26.71 -36.35
CA ALA A 151 26.84 -27.95 -35.68
C ALA A 151 27.09 -27.77 -34.16
N ALA A 152 27.52 -26.59 -33.72
CA ALA A 152 27.79 -26.33 -32.30
C ALA A 152 26.50 -26.17 -31.46
N VAL A 153 25.41 -25.70 -32.06
CA VAL A 153 24.12 -25.51 -31.36
C VAL A 153 23.38 -26.83 -31.16
N PHE A 154 23.50 -27.79 -32.09
CA PHE A 154 22.88 -29.11 -31.93
C PHE A 154 23.59 -30.00 -30.91
N ALA A 155 24.91 -29.87 -30.74
CA ALA A 155 25.64 -30.63 -29.72
C ALA A 155 25.33 -30.16 -28.28
N LEU A 156 25.01 -28.87 -28.09
CA LEU A 156 24.67 -28.32 -26.78
C LEU A 156 23.28 -28.77 -26.29
N ILE A 157 22.31 -28.88 -27.21
CA ILE A 157 20.93 -29.29 -26.89
C ILE A 157 20.85 -30.79 -26.55
N ILE A 158 21.66 -31.64 -27.20
CA ILE A 158 21.72 -33.07 -26.89
C ILE A 158 22.49 -33.34 -25.58
N GLY A 159 23.48 -32.51 -25.25
CA GLY A 159 24.23 -32.62 -23.98
C GLY A 159 23.39 -32.31 -22.73
N LEU A 160 22.48 -31.33 -22.81
CA LEU A 160 21.60 -30.96 -21.69
C LEU A 160 20.52 -32.02 -21.40
N ALA A 161 20.04 -32.73 -22.43
CA ALA A 161 19.08 -33.83 -22.25
C ALA A 161 19.69 -35.08 -21.58
N ALA A 162 21.00 -35.30 -21.72
CA ALA A 162 21.68 -36.45 -21.11
C ALA A 162 21.99 -36.26 -19.61
N ILE A 163 22.12 -35.01 -19.14
CA ILE A 163 22.38 -34.71 -17.71
C ILE A 163 21.10 -34.82 -16.87
N SER A 164 19.93 -34.50 -17.43
CA SER A 164 18.63 -34.69 -16.74
C SER A 164 18.23 -36.17 -16.56
N ALA A 165 18.88 -37.11 -17.24
CA ALA A 165 18.59 -38.55 -17.09
C ALA A 165 19.41 -39.23 -15.97
N LEU A 166 20.36 -38.53 -15.33
CA LEU A 166 21.25 -39.11 -14.30
C LEU A 166 20.97 -38.63 -12.87
N PHE A 167 20.10 -37.63 -12.68
CA PHE A 167 19.65 -37.19 -11.36
C PHE A 167 18.14 -37.39 -11.25
N GLY A 168 17.78 -38.63 -10.91
CA GLY A 168 16.43 -38.96 -10.47
C GLY A 168 16.15 -38.49 -9.05
N GLU A 169 14.86 -38.30 -8.82
CA GLU A 169 14.13 -38.24 -7.54
C GLU A 169 14.12 -36.91 -6.77
N GLY A 170 12.98 -36.23 -6.90
CA GLY A 170 12.54 -35.12 -6.07
C GLY A 170 11.37 -34.35 -6.68
N GLU A 171 10.48 -35.03 -7.43
CA GLU A 171 9.28 -34.40 -8.00
C GLU A 171 8.30 -34.15 -6.85
N THR A 172 8.29 -32.91 -6.36
CA THR A 172 7.14 -32.39 -5.63
C THR A 172 6.07 -32.15 -6.66
N ASP A 173 5.16 -33.12 -6.77
CA ASP A 173 3.89 -33.01 -7.47
C ASP A 173 3.06 -31.93 -6.77
N VAL A 174 3.29 -30.67 -7.15
CA VAL A 174 2.35 -29.57 -6.88
C VAL A 174 1.32 -29.67 -7.99
N THR A 175 0.29 -30.47 -7.74
CA THR A 175 -0.89 -30.61 -8.60
C THR A 175 -1.58 -29.25 -8.66
N THR A 176 -1.20 -28.41 -9.62
CA THR A 176 -1.95 -27.21 -9.97
C THR A 176 -3.14 -27.70 -10.79
N ILE A 177 -4.23 -28.04 -10.10
CA ILE A 177 -5.52 -28.29 -10.73
C ILE A 177 -6.02 -26.92 -11.20
N ILE A 178 -5.74 -26.59 -12.47
CA ILE A 178 -6.38 -25.46 -13.15
C ILE A 178 -7.76 -25.96 -13.59
N GLU A 179 -8.71 -25.94 -12.65
CA GLU A 179 -10.12 -25.88 -12.96
C GLU A 179 -10.57 -24.45 -12.61
N ASP A 180 -11.08 -23.72 -13.62
CA ASP A 180 -11.37 -22.28 -13.65
C ASP A 180 -10.13 -21.35 -13.71
N ASP A 181 -10.20 -20.30 -14.54
CA ASP A 181 -9.20 -19.22 -14.69
C ASP A 181 -9.07 -18.33 -13.41
N ALA A 182 -9.36 -18.92 -12.25
CA ALA A 182 -9.29 -18.31 -10.94
C ALA A 182 -7.99 -18.69 -10.25
N THR A 183 -7.20 -17.70 -9.88
CA THR A 183 -6.06 -17.87 -8.97
C THR A 183 -6.55 -17.68 -7.54
N ILE A 184 -6.37 -18.70 -6.70
CA ILE A 184 -6.59 -18.62 -5.25
C ILE A 184 -5.26 -18.31 -4.58
N ILE A 185 -5.25 -17.26 -3.78
CA ILE A 185 -4.12 -16.84 -2.97
C ILE A 185 -4.49 -17.12 -1.52
N GLU A 186 -3.82 -18.10 -0.92
CA GLU A 186 -3.89 -18.36 0.52
C GLU A 186 -3.20 -17.21 1.25
N ALA A 187 -3.94 -16.55 2.15
CA ALA A 187 -3.47 -15.31 2.75
C ALA A 187 -2.27 -15.56 3.68
N GLU A 188 -2.31 -16.65 4.45
CA GLU A 188 -1.30 -17.05 5.41
C GLU A 188 0.06 -17.40 4.82
N ASP A 189 0.11 -17.69 3.51
CA ASP A 189 1.36 -18.00 2.80
C ASP A 189 2.05 -16.74 2.24
N GLN A 190 1.43 -15.57 2.38
CA GLN A 190 1.95 -14.32 1.86
C GLN A 190 2.84 -13.57 2.85
N GLN A 191 3.65 -12.65 2.32
CA GLN A 191 4.37 -11.68 3.15
C GLN A 191 3.38 -10.69 3.78
N ILE A 192 3.21 -10.79 5.09
CA ILE A 192 2.34 -9.90 5.86
C ILE A 192 3.13 -8.69 6.35
N VAL A 193 2.59 -7.49 6.14
CA VAL A 193 3.07 -6.24 6.72
C VAL A 193 1.93 -5.58 7.48
N THR A 194 2.16 -5.10 8.70
CA THR A 194 1.17 -4.38 9.49
C THR A 194 1.64 -2.97 9.83
N ASP A 195 0.68 -2.06 9.95
CA ASP A 195 0.92 -0.73 10.49
C ASP A 195 1.22 -0.78 12.00
N PRO A 196 1.86 0.26 12.56
CA PRO A 196 1.95 0.42 14.01
C PRO A 196 0.59 0.35 14.70
N GLY A 197 0.53 -0.26 15.89
CA GLY A 197 -0.71 -0.47 16.62
C GLY A 197 -1.57 -1.60 16.07
N ALA A 198 -1.02 -2.43 15.18
CA ALA A 198 -1.65 -3.66 14.74
C ALA A 198 -0.67 -4.83 14.66
N VAL A 199 -1.24 -6.02 14.82
CA VAL A 199 -0.56 -7.30 14.68
C VAL A 199 -1.39 -8.20 13.77
N ALA A 200 -0.73 -9.09 13.05
CA ALA A 200 -1.37 -10.12 12.26
C ALA A 200 -0.74 -11.46 12.63
N GLU A 201 -1.56 -12.46 12.88
CA GLU A 201 -1.12 -13.80 13.25
C GLU A 201 -1.87 -14.84 12.43
N VAL A 202 -1.17 -15.88 12.02
CA VAL A 202 -1.78 -17.04 11.38
C VAL A 202 -2.44 -17.90 12.45
N ARG A 203 -3.71 -18.25 12.27
CA ARG A 203 -4.47 -19.09 13.20
C ARG A 203 -5.07 -20.30 12.49
N GLU A 204 -5.25 -21.36 13.27
CA GLU A 204 -6.12 -22.47 12.87
C GLU A 204 -7.59 -22.03 13.07
N PRO A 205 -8.48 -22.35 12.12
CA PRO A 205 -9.87 -21.97 12.16
C PRO A 205 -10.65 -22.81 13.19
N PHE A 206 -11.76 -22.25 13.64
CA PHE A 206 -12.72 -22.96 14.48
C PHE A 206 -13.62 -23.92 13.68
N SER A 207 -13.47 -23.95 12.35
CA SER A 207 -14.26 -24.78 11.43
C SER A 207 -13.41 -25.29 10.27
N ASP A 208 -13.86 -26.37 9.64
CA ASP A 208 -13.30 -26.96 8.42
C ASP A 208 -13.48 -26.09 7.15
N LYS A 209 -14.03 -24.89 7.28
CA LYS A 209 -14.36 -24.00 6.15
C LYS A 209 -13.19 -23.13 5.66
N ALA A 210 -12.15 -22.97 6.46
CA ALA A 210 -10.97 -22.21 6.04
C ALA A 210 -10.20 -22.99 4.98
N SER A 211 -9.78 -22.32 3.91
CA SER A 211 -8.86 -22.94 2.96
C SER A 211 -7.53 -23.24 3.65
N GLY A 212 -6.87 -24.34 3.27
CA GLY A 212 -5.62 -24.76 3.90
C GLY A 212 -5.70 -25.10 5.41
N GLY A 213 -6.87 -24.97 6.04
CA GLY A 213 -7.04 -25.12 7.49
C GLY A 213 -6.38 -24.01 8.31
N LYS A 214 -6.16 -22.82 7.74
CA LYS A 214 -5.60 -21.66 8.45
C LYS A 214 -6.22 -20.36 7.92
N TYR A 215 -6.07 -19.27 8.65
CA TYR A 215 -6.41 -17.93 8.19
C TYR A 215 -5.54 -16.90 8.91
N ILE A 216 -5.44 -15.69 8.39
CA ILE A 216 -4.80 -14.57 9.09
C ILE A 216 -5.85 -13.90 9.98
N LEU A 217 -5.55 -13.79 11.28
CA LEU A 217 -6.25 -12.90 12.19
C LEU A 217 -5.46 -11.60 12.35
N PHE A 218 -6.03 -10.51 11.87
CA PHE A 218 -5.56 -9.16 12.09
C PHE A 218 -6.21 -8.55 13.32
N GLN A 219 -5.39 -7.96 14.19
CA GLN A 219 -5.85 -7.23 15.37
C GLN A 219 -5.24 -5.83 15.36
N ALA A 220 -6.09 -4.82 15.50
CA ALA A 220 -5.69 -3.45 15.74
C ALA A 220 -6.10 -3.00 17.14
N ASP A 221 -5.42 -1.99 17.68
CA ASP A 221 -5.82 -1.38 18.95
C ASP A 221 -6.92 -0.31 18.77
N TYR A 222 -7.05 0.23 17.56
CA TYR A 222 -7.97 1.32 17.23
C TYR A 222 -8.34 1.32 15.74
N ARG A 223 -9.19 2.27 15.30
CA ARG A 223 -9.54 2.45 13.88
C ARG A 223 -8.40 3.08 13.09
N GLY A 224 -8.11 2.60 11.88
CA GLY A 224 -7.12 3.19 10.99
C GLY A 224 -5.99 2.25 10.56
N PRO A 225 -5.36 1.48 11.48
CA PRO A 225 -4.30 0.55 11.10
C PRO A 225 -4.75 -0.42 10.02
N ALA A 226 -3.82 -0.77 9.14
CA ALA A 226 -4.02 -1.76 8.10
C ALA A 226 -3.03 -2.92 8.21
N MET A 227 -3.41 -4.03 7.60
CA MET A 227 -2.48 -5.08 7.15
C MET A 227 -2.42 -5.08 5.63
N SER A 228 -1.28 -5.50 5.10
CA SER A 228 -1.06 -5.65 3.66
C SER A 228 -0.41 -7.00 3.34
N LEU A 229 -0.82 -7.57 2.20
CA LEU A 229 -0.30 -8.80 1.61
C LEU A 229 0.16 -8.50 0.19
N LYS A 230 1.27 -9.10 -0.23
CA LYS A 230 1.77 -8.98 -1.61
C LYS A 230 1.40 -10.21 -2.41
N PHE A 231 1.06 -10.03 -3.68
CA PHE A 231 0.78 -11.11 -4.61
C PHE A 231 1.15 -10.68 -6.04
N ASP A 232 1.31 -11.64 -6.95
CA ASP A 232 1.66 -11.38 -8.35
C ASP A 232 0.47 -11.66 -9.27
N ILE A 233 0.27 -10.79 -10.26
CA ILE A 233 -0.68 -10.96 -11.36
C ILE A 233 0.09 -11.41 -12.61
N PRO A 234 -0.25 -12.56 -13.20
CA PRO A 234 0.52 -13.14 -14.30
C PRO A 234 0.32 -12.42 -15.62
N GLU A 235 -0.79 -11.72 -15.81
CA GLU A 235 -1.14 -11.02 -17.05
C GLU A 235 -1.94 -9.76 -16.74
N SER A 236 -1.74 -8.66 -17.48
CA SER A 236 -2.58 -7.47 -17.31
C SER A 236 -4.01 -7.76 -17.74
N GLY A 237 -5.00 -7.27 -17.00
CA GLY A 237 -6.40 -7.52 -17.32
C GLY A 237 -7.38 -6.96 -16.30
N ARG A 238 -8.67 -7.15 -16.57
CA ARG A 238 -9.74 -6.91 -15.60
C ARG A 238 -9.99 -8.19 -14.83
N TYR A 239 -10.09 -8.06 -13.51
CA TYR A 239 -10.25 -9.18 -12.59
C TYR A 239 -11.41 -8.95 -11.65
N ILE A 240 -12.21 -9.99 -11.42
CA ILE A 240 -13.16 -10.11 -10.33
C ILE A 240 -12.38 -10.55 -9.10
N ILE A 241 -12.51 -9.78 -8.03
CA ILE A 241 -11.88 -10.05 -6.74
C ILE A 241 -12.95 -10.53 -5.77
N SER A 242 -12.69 -11.69 -5.15
CA SER A 242 -13.53 -12.23 -4.09
C SER A 242 -12.69 -12.63 -2.88
N THR A 243 -13.25 -12.56 -1.69
CA THR A 243 -12.57 -12.95 -0.45
C THR A 243 -13.40 -13.89 0.41
N LYS A 244 -12.71 -14.76 1.16
CA LYS A 244 -13.24 -15.43 2.34
C LYS A 244 -12.71 -14.73 3.58
N ARG A 245 -13.59 -14.41 4.53
CA ARG A 245 -13.27 -13.62 5.72
C ARG A 245 -13.83 -14.28 6.95
N SER A 246 -13.24 -14.02 8.10
CA SER A 246 -13.84 -14.44 9.37
C SER A 246 -14.82 -13.38 9.89
N ARG A 247 -15.85 -13.87 10.60
CA ARG A 247 -16.72 -13.09 11.47
C ARG A 247 -16.63 -13.62 12.89
N GLY A 248 -16.98 -12.79 13.86
CA GLY A 248 -16.96 -13.19 15.27
C GLY A 248 -17.31 -12.05 16.24
N PRO A 249 -17.47 -12.36 17.54
CA PRO A 249 -17.93 -11.40 18.54
C PRO A 249 -16.89 -10.32 18.87
N ASP A 250 -15.65 -10.53 18.46
CA ASP A 250 -14.51 -9.65 18.64
C ASP A 250 -14.10 -8.93 17.33
N HIS A 251 -14.86 -9.13 16.25
CA HIS A 251 -14.51 -8.58 14.95
C HIS A 251 -15.03 -7.14 14.78
N GLY A 252 -14.15 -6.31 14.22
CA GLY A 252 -14.43 -4.95 13.78
C GLY A 252 -14.95 -4.90 12.35
N ASN A 253 -15.02 -3.68 11.83
CA ASN A 253 -15.39 -3.42 10.45
C ASN A 253 -14.18 -3.01 9.66
N VAL A 254 -14.06 -3.49 8.42
CA VAL A 254 -12.88 -3.26 7.59
C VAL A 254 -13.26 -2.82 6.18
N VAL A 255 -12.32 -2.17 5.51
CA VAL A 255 -12.38 -1.91 4.07
C VAL A 255 -11.21 -2.61 3.41
N LEU A 256 -11.48 -3.23 2.27
CA LEU A 256 -10.48 -3.91 1.45
C LEU A 256 -9.97 -2.97 0.37
N SER A 257 -8.74 -3.16 -0.08
CA SER A 257 -8.17 -2.42 -1.20
C SER A 257 -7.14 -3.25 -1.96
N ILE A 258 -6.93 -2.94 -3.25
CA ILE A 258 -5.72 -3.33 -4.00
C ILE A 258 -5.03 -2.07 -4.49
N ASP A 259 -3.74 -1.94 -4.22
CA ASP A 259 -2.92 -0.75 -4.54
C ASP A 259 -3.60 0.56 -4.12
N TRP A 260 -4.11 0.57 -2.89
CA TRP A 260 -4.81 1.72 -2.28
C TRP A 260 -6.15 2.07 -2.92
N LYS A 261 -6.61 1.32 -3.92
CA LYS A 261 -7.95 1.45 -4.50
C LYS A 261 -8.91 0.55 -3.72
N GLN A 262 -9.92 1.16 -3.10
CA GLN A 262 -10.92 0.43 -2.33
C GLN A 262 -11.67 -0.59 -3.21
N LEU A 263 -11.84 -1.79 -2.66
CA LEU A 263 -12.70 -2.84 -3.19
C LEU A 263 -14.00 -2.88 -2.40
N GLY A 264 -15.12 -2.71 -3.10
CA GLY A 264 -16.45 -2.87 -2.51
C GLY A 264 -16.76 -1.89 -1.38
N GLY A 265 -17.65 -2.32 -0.50
CA GLY A 265 -18.07 -1.56 0.68
C GLY A 265 -17.29 -1.91 1.94
N GLU A 266 -17.71 -1.34 3.05
CA GLU A 266 -17.23 -1.74 4.38
C GLU A 266 -17.78 -3.12 4.75
N PHE A 267 -16.89 -4.06 5.07
CA PHE A 267 -17.26 -5.36 5.60
C PHE A 267 -17.51 -5.26 7.11
N LYS A 268 -18.69 -5.71 7.56
CA LYS A 268 -19.08 -5.74 8.97
C LYS A 268 -18.73 -7.11 9.55
N GLY A 269 -17.63 -7.19 10.29
CA GLY A 269 -17.10 -8.47 10.77
C GLY A 269 -17.80 -9.01 12.02
N PHE A 270 -18.53 -8.18 12.79
CA PHE A 270 -19.20 -8.64 14.00
C PHE A 270 -20.27 -9.69 13.70
N ASP A 271 -20.20 -10.81 14.43
CA ASP A 271 -21.26 -11.82 14.52
C ASP A 271 -21.23 -12.39 15.95
N HIS A 272 -22.33 -12.98 16.42
CA HIS A 272 -22.36 -13.60 17.75
C HIS A 272 -21.56 -14.89 17.84
N PHE A 273 -21.27 -15.51 16.69
CA PHE A 273 -20.51 -16.75 16.58
C PHE A 273 -19.34 -16.58 15.62
N GLU A 274 -18.26 -17.32 15.86
CA GLU A 274 -17.12 -17.35 14.94
C GLU A 274 -17.46 -18.20 13.72
N GLU A 275 -17.22 -17.65 12.53
CA GLU A 275 -17.40 -18.35 11.27
C GLU A 275 -16.47 -17.80 10.18
N ILE A 276 -16.17 -18.62 9.17
CA ILE A 276 -15.57 -18.19 7.90
C ILE A 276 -16.69 -18.08 6.87
N THR A 277 -16.76 -16.94 6.18
CA THR A 277 -17.74 -16.70 5.12
C THR A 277 -17.45 -17.58 3.90
N ASP A 278 -18.48 -17.86 3.11
CA ASP A 278 -18.25 -18.28 1.72
C ASP A 278 -17.62 -17.15 0.91
N TRP A 279 -17.18 -17.43 -0.32
CA TRP A 279 -16.66 -16.43 -1.25
C TRP A 279 -17.63 -15.27 -1.40
N GLN A 280 -17.15 -14.06 -1.13
CA GLN A 280 -17.90 -12.82 -1.34
C GLN A 280 -17.20 -12.01 -2.43
N THR A 281 -17.93 -11.59 -3.46
CA THR A 281 -17.39 -10.70 -4.49
C THR A 281 -17.25 -9.28 -3.94
N ASP A 282 -16.02 -8.79 -3.91
CA ASP A 282 -15.70 -7.45 -3.39
C ASP A 282 -15.64 -6.41 -4.52
N GLY A 283 -15.43 -6.82 -5.77
CA GLY A 283 -15.55 -5.94 -6.94
C GLY A 283 -14.70 -6.37 -8.11
N SER A 284 -14.62 -5.51 -9.13
CA SER A 284 -13.77 -5.69 -10.31
C SER A 284 -12.71 -4.60 -10.39
N LEU A 285 -11.47 -4.94 -10.74
CA LEU A 285 -10.40 -3.97 -10.95
C LEU A 285 -9.53 -4.34 -12.16
N TYR A 286 -9.03 -3.33 -12.87
CA TYR A 286 -7.97 -3.55 -13.85
C TYR A 286 -6.62 -3.57 -13.13
N LEU A 287 -5.88 -4.67 -13.28
CA LEU A 287 -4.56 -4.90 -12.71
C LEU A 287 -3.53 -5.05 -13.85
N GLU A 288 -2.34 -4.52 -13.62
CA GLU A 288 -1.21 -4.72 -14.53
C GLU A 288 -0.54 -6.07 -14.23
N GLN A 289 0.35 -6.51 -15.11
CA GLN A 289 1.16 -7.70 -14.83
C GLN A 289 2.23 -7.32 -13.79
N GLY A 290 2.42 -8.16 -12.77
CA GLY A 290 3.45 -7.99 -11.75
C GLY A 290 2.92 -7.96 -10.32
N GLN A 291 3.72 -7.44 -9.40
CA GLN A 291 3.41 -7.44 -7.97
C GLN A 291 2.38 -6.36 -7.60
N HIS A 292 1.38 -6.76 -6.83
CA HIS A 292 0.33 -5.92 -6.28
C HIS A 292 0.26 -6.05 -4.76
N THR A 293 -0.42 -5.09 -4.13
CA THR A 293 -0.64 -5.10 -2.68
C THR A 293 -2.13 -5.15 -2.36
N PHE A 294 -2.56 -6.23 -1.71
CA PHE A 294 -3.87 -6.32 -1.07
C PHE A 294 -3.81 -5.70 0.32
N GLY A 295 -4.77 -4.86 0.67
CA GLY A 295 -4.85 -4.18 1.97
C GLY A 295 -6.18 -4.41 2.66
N LEU A 296 -6.13 -4.56 3.98
CA LEU A 296 -7.29 -4.63 4.87
C LEU A 296 -7.13 -3.58 5.96
N THR A 297 -7.99 -2.56 5.95
CA THR A 297 -7.91 -1.40 6.85
C THR A 297 -9.03 -1.42 7.87
N MET A 298 -8.69 -1.26 9.16
CA MET A 298 -9.68 -1.17 10.24
C MET A 298 -10.45 0.15 10.16
N ARG A 299 -11.78 0.11 10.02
CA ARG A 299 -12.64 1.31 9.93
C ARG A 299 -13.36 1.63 11.23
N GLY A 300 -13.61 0.62 12.04
CA GLY A 300 -14.37 0.76 13.28
C GLY A 300 -14.74 -0.60 13.84
N LYS A 301 -15.74 -0.64 14.73
CA LYS A 301 -16.35 -1.88 15.21
C LYS A 301 -17.80 -1.63 15.60
N SER A 302 -18.60 -2.70 15.65
CA SER A 302 -19.93 -2.62 16.27
C SER A 302 -19.83 -2.22 17.75
N PRO A 303 -20.81 -1.50 18.32
CA PRO A 303 -20.90 -1.32 19.78
C PRO A 303 -20.86 -2.65 20.54
N ASP A 304 -21.40 -3.72 19.95
CA ASP A 304 -21.46 -5.06 20.53
C ASP A 304 -20.16 -5.85 20.39
N SER A 305 -19.25 -5.41 19.52
CA SER A 305 -17.95 -6.06 19.36
C SER A 305 -16.99 -5.66 20.47
N CYS A 306 -16.30 -6.62 21.07
CA CYS A 306 -15.34 -6.30 22.14
C CYS A 306 -14.03 -5.72 21.61
N CYS A 307 -13.67 -5.93 20.34
CA CYS A 307 -12.32 -5.64 19.82
C CYS A 307 -12.32 -5.14 18.37
N TYR A 308 -11.12 -4.77 17.89
CA TYR A 308 -10.86 -4.45 16.48
C TYR A 308 -10.08 -5.60 15.83
N ARG A 309 -10.75 -6.74 15.67
CA ARG A 309 -10.18 -7.88 14.94
C ARG A 309 -10.83 -8.05 13.58
N ALA A 310 -10.13 -8.66 12.64
CA ALA A 310 -10.70 -9.10 11.38
C ALA A 310 -9.85 -10.23 10.86
N GLY A 311 -10.45 -11.23 10.24
CA GLY A 311 -9.67 -12.26 9.58
C GLY A 311 -9.93 -12.34 8.09
N ILE A 312 -8.88 -12.74 7.38
CA ILE A 312 -8.88 -13.05 5.96
C ILE A 312 -8.32 -14.46 5.80
N ASP A 313 -9.06 -15.28 5.06
CA ASP A 313 -8.75 -16.68 4.79
C ASP A 313 -8.04 -16.76 3.43
N ALA A 314 -8.78 -16.46 2.35
CA ALA A 314 -8.23 -16.47 1.01
C ALA A 314 -8.77 -15.34 0.13
N ILE A 315 -8.00 -15.04 -0.91
CA ILE A 315 -8.34 -14.09 -1.97
C ILE A 315 -8.44 -14.88 -3.28
N LYS A 316 -9.58 -14.80 -3.96
CA LYS A 316 -9.79 -15.34 -5.30
C LYS A 316 -9.74 -14.21 -6.31
N ILE A 317 -8.90 -14.39 -7.33
CA ILE A 317 -8.72 -13.45 -8.43
C ILE A 317 -9.06 -14.18 -9.73
N GLU A 318 -10.11 -13.74 -10.42
CA GLU A 318 -10.65 -14.40 -11.60
C GLU A 318 -10.69 -13.39 -12.75
N LYS A 319 -10.10 -13.74 -13.90
CA LYS A 319 -10.05 -12.83 -15.05
C LYS A 319 -11.45 -12.72 -15.67
N GLU A 320 -11.88 -11.49 -15.98
CA GLU A 320 -13.15 -11.23 -16.69
C GLU A 320 -13.08 -11.57 -18.18
#